data_AF-A0A7S2C0L1-F1
#
_entry.id   AF-A0A7S2C0L1-F1
#
_cell.length_a   1.000
_cell.length_b   1.000
_cell.length_c   1.000
_cell.angle_alpha   90.00
_cell.angle_beta   90.00
_cell.angle_gamma   90.00
#
_symmetry.space_group_name_H-M   'P 1'
#
loop_
_entity.id
_entity.type
_entity.pdbx_description
1 polymer ?
#
loop_
_entity_poly.entity_id
_entity_poly.type
_entity_poly.pdbx_seq_one_letter_code
_entity_poly.pdbx_strand_id
1 'polypeptide(L)'
;REGQEMLAGQEIDFIAEQLMKHINAGVHIKVVEGEYAGETGVVVAVVEPEDPNTPPSALNDTTSVIVLTDLSAREITCRLADIQESSAVSQGLNSLMGYELYDLVAVEQNVAGVVVHVGRTELRILDNHAALRTIKPEQLRGKLN
;
A
#
# COMPACT_ATOMS: atom_id res chain seq x y z
N ARG A 1 18.92 19.45 -24.57
CA ARG A 1 17.63 20.15 -24.42
C ARG A 1 16.92 20.35 -25.78
N GLU A 2 17.64 20.49 -26.89
CA GLU A 2 17.06 20.61 -28.24
C GLU A 2 16.38 19.34 -28.79
N GLY A 3 16.76 18.15 -28.33
CA GLY A 3 16.16 16.89 -28.80
C GLY A 3 14.75 16.58 -28.28
N GLN A 4 14.34 17.15 -27.12
CA GLN A 4 13.02 16.87 -26.53
C GLN A 4 11.89 17.67 -27.20
N GLU A 5 12.20 18.82 -27.82
CA GLU A 5 11.21 19.66 -28.51
C GLU A 5 10.81 19.09 -29.89
N MET A 6 11.69 18.34 -30.55
CA MET A 6 11.44 17.73 -31.87
C MET A 6 10.40 16.60 -31.85
N LEU A 7 10.08 16.04 -30.68
CA LEU A 7 9.17 14.90 -30.53
C LEU A 7 7.82 15.30 -29.90
N ALA A 8 7.64 16.58 -29.54
CA ALA A 8 6.41 17.06 -28.93
C ALA A 8 5.23 16.96 -29.91
N GLY A 9 4.26 16.09 -29.61
CA GLY A 9 3.05 15.91 -30.42
C GLY A 9 3.14 14.86 -31.52
N GLN A 10 4.24 14.10 -31.60
CA GLN A 10 4.32 12.91 -32.46
C GLN A 10 3.94 11.66 -31.68
N GLU A 11 3.04 10.85 -32.23
CA GLU A 11 2.77 9.50 -31.72
C GLU A 11 3.85 8.55 -32.24
N ILE A 12 4.52 7.85 -31.33
CA ILE A 12 5.59 6.91 -31.62
C ILE A 12 5.16 5.55 -31.09
N ASP A 13 5.21 4.53 -31.94
CA ASP A 13 4.85 3.17 -31.57
C ASP A 13 5.99 2.48 -30.82
N PHE A 14 5.66 1.86 -29.70
CA PHE A 14 6.57 1.05 -28.90
C PHE A 14 5.94 -0.30 -28.60
N ILE A 15 6.76 -1.34 -28.51
CA ILE A 15 6.34 -2.61 -27.91
C ILE A 15 6.39 -2.50 -26.38
N ALA A 16 5.59 -3.31 -25.68
CA ALA A 16 5.47 -3.22 -24.22
C ALA A 16 6.81 -3.38 -23.50
N GLU A 17 7.74 -4.17 -24.04
CA GLU A 17 9.08 -4.39 -23.47
C GLU A 17 10.00 -3.16 -23.56
N GLN A 18 9.63 -2.15 -24.35
CA GLN A 18 10.35 -0.87 -24.45
C GLN A 18 9.81 0.19 -23.49
N LEU A 19 8.71 -0.10 -22.79
CA LEU A 19 8.05 0.85 -21.91
C LEU A 19 8.32 0.50 -20.44
N MET A 20 8.53 1.55 -19.64
CA MET A 20 8.58 1.44 -18.19
C MET A 20 7.64 2.44 -17.55
N LYS A 21 7.05 2.05 -16.42
CA LYS A 21 6.27 3.00 -15.62
C LYS A 21 7.22 4.08 -15.10
N HIS A 22 6.82 5.33 -15.20
CA HIS A 22 7.62 6.44 -14.69
C HIS A 22 6.83 7.13 -13.59
N ILE A 23 7.26 6.98 -12.33
CA ILE A 23 6.58 7.51 -11.15
C ILE A 23 7.57 8.33 -10.35
N ASN A 24 7.16 9.54 -9.96
CA ASN A 24 7.97 10.45 -9.17
C ASN A 24 7.65 10.37 -7.67
N ALA A 25 8.60 10.78 -6.83
CA ALA A 25 8.33 11.03 -5.43
C ALA A 25 7.20 12.06 -5.26
N GLY A 26 6.34 11.85 -4.27
CA GLY A 26 5.14 12.65 -4.02
C GLY A 26 3.89 12.20 -4.78
N VAL A 27 4.00 11.25 -5.70
CA VAL A 27 2.82 10.69 -6.39
C VAL A 27 2.10 9.70 -5.49
N HIS A 28 0.77 9.79 -5.49
CA HIS A 28 -0.09 8.84 -4.81
C HIS A 28 -0.33 7.61 -5.69
N ILE A 29 -0.13 6.42 -5.12
CA ILE A 29 -0.22 5.16 -5.82
C ILE A 29 -1.10 4.17 -5.07
N LYS A 30 -1.51 3.14 -5.80
CA LYS A 30 -2.07 1.92 -5.25
C LYS A 30 -1.18 0.75 -5.69
N VAL A 31 -0.89 -0.15 -4.76
CA VAL A 31 -0.24 -1.42 -5.07
C VAL A 31 -1.30 -2.34 -5.67
N VAL A 32 -1.07 -2.81 -6.90
CA VAL A 32 -2.01 -3.67 -7.64
C VAL A 32 -1.69 -5.14 -7.37
N GLU A 33 -0.41 -5.49 -7.32
CA GLU A 33 0.07 -6.88 -7.17
C GLU A 33 1.18 -7.00 -6.11
N GLY A 34 1.55 -8.22 -5.74
CA GLY A 34 2.59 -8.49 -4.73
C GLY A 34 2.07 -8.57 -3.29
N GLU A 35 3.01 -8.60 -2.33
CA GLU A 35 2.72 -8.79 -0.89
C GLU A 35 1.77 -7.73 -0.33
N TYR A 36 2.00 -6.48 -0.75
CA TYR A 36 1.25 -5.31 -0.30
C TYR A 36 0.09 -4.93 -1.23
N ALA A 37 -0.35 -5.85 -2.11
CA ALA A 37 -1.47 -5.59 -3.03
C ALA A 37 -2.69 -5.01 -2.30
N GLY A 38 -3.28 -3.95 -2.83
CA GLY A 38 -4.42 -3.25 -2.24
C GLY A 38 -4.04 -2.10 -1.31
N GLU A 39 -2.81 -2.03 -0.80
CA GLU A 39 -2.32 -0.87 -0.05
C GLU A 39 -2.25 0.37 -0.95
N THR A 40 -2.45 1.53 -0.34
CA THR A 40 -2.30 2.83 -0.99
C THR A 40 -1.36 3.72 -0.18
N GLY A 41 -0.76 4.68 -0.85
CA GLY A 41 0.12 5.61 -0.20
C GLY A 41 0.86 6.52 -1.17
N VAL A 42 1.82 7.25 -0.63
CA VAL A 42 2.62 8.21 -1.38
C VAL A 42 4.03 7.67 -1.59
N VAL A 43 4.56 7.82 -2.81
CA VAL A 43 5.94 7.45 -3.12
C VAL A 43 6.91 8.40 -2.43
N VAL A 44 7.82 7.85 -1.64
CA VAL A 44 8.88 8.60 -0.94
C VAL A 44 10.17 8.60 -1.76
N ALA A 45 10.51 7.46 -2.35
CA ALA A 45 11.71 7.30 -3.15
C ALA A 45 11.55 6.21 -4.20
N VAL A 46 12.27 6.36 -5.31
CA VAL A 46 12.45 5.32 -6.33
C VAL A 46 13.92 4.90 -6.28
N VAL A 47 14.16 3.60 -6.14
CA VAL A 47 15.48 2.99 -6.06
C VAL A 47 15.71 2.21 -7.34
N GLU A 48 16.55 2.78 -8.20
CA GLU A 48 16.99 2.14 -9.43
C GLU A 48 17.95 0.97 -9.11
N PRO A 49 17.98 -0.09 -9.92
CA PRO A 49 18.87 -1.22 -9.71
C PRO A 49 20.35 -0.82 -9.83
N GLU A 50 21.20 -1.46 -9.04
CA GLU A 50 22.64 -1.14 -8.97
C GLU A 50 23.44 -1.63 -10.19
N ASP A 51 22.94 -2.60 -10.96
CA ASP A 51 23.64 -3.13 -12.13
C ASP A 51 23.34 -2.28 -13.39
N PRO A 52 24.34 -1.56 -13.92
CA PRO A 52 24.18 -0.72 -15.12
C PRO A 52 23.95 -1.54 -16.41
N ASN A 53 24.12 -2.87 -16.37
CA ASN A 53 23.85 -3.76 -17.50
C ASN A 53 22.44 -4.36 -17.47
N THR A 54 21.58 -3.95 -16.53
CA THR A 54 20.20 -4.41 -16.48
C THR A 54 19.50 -4.01 -17.79
N PRO A 55 18.97 -4.96 -18.58
CA PRO A 55 18.31 -4.63 -19.83
C PRO A 55 17.07 -3.78 -19.53
N PRO A 56 16.74 -2.79 -20.39
CA PRO A 56 15.62 -1.89 -20.15
C PRO A 56 14.28 -2.63 -19.99
N SER A 57 14.15 -3.80 -20.63
CA SER A 57 12.97 -4.67 -20.51
C SER A 57 12.78 -5.28 -19.12
N ALA A 58 13.83 -5.38 -18.30
CA ALA A 58 13.77 -5.89 -16.92
C ALA A 58 13.68 -4.77 -15.87
N LEU A 59 13.70 -3.50 -16.30
CA LEU A 59 13.81 -2.35 -15.39
C LEU A 59 12.56 -2.18 -14.53
N ASN A 60 11.37 -2.53 -15.06
CA ASN A 60 10.11 -2.53 -14.30
C ASN A 60 10.13 -3.52 -13.12
N ASP A 61 10.79 -4.67 -13.28
CA ASP A 61 10.82 -5.74 -12.28
C ASP A 61 11.93 -5.55 -11.24
N THR A 62 13.01 -4.86 -11.62
CA THR A 62 14.20 -4.64 -10.80
C THR A 62 14.19 -3.32 -10.04
N THR A 63 13.48 -2.31 -10.56
CA THR A 63 13.31 -1.02 -9.89
C THR A 63 12.36 -1.17 -8.71
N SER A 64 12.84 -0.76 -7.54
CA SER A 64 12.06 -0.79 -6.30
C SER A 64 11.57 0.61 -5.97
N VAL A 65 10.38 0.70 -5.39
CA VAL A 65 9.75 1.96 -4.98
C VAL A 65 9.41 1.86 -3.49
N ILE A 66 9.79 2.89 -2.74
CA ILE A 66 9.48 3.04 -1.33
C ILE A 66 8.23 3.89 -1.20
N VAL A 67 7.21 3.34 -0.55
CA VAL A 67 5.88 3.94 -0.41
C VAL A 67 5.55 4.10 1.07
N LEU A 68 5.07 5.27 1.46
CA LEU A 68 4.51 5.52 2.80
C LEU A 68 3.00 5.26 2.75
N THR A 69 2.53 4.25 3.49
CA THR A 69 1.12 3.83 3.48
C THR A 69 0.21 4.80 4.22
N ASP A 70 -1.01 4.99 3.72
CA ASP A 70 -1.96 5.95 4.31
C ASP A 70 -2.49 5.50 5.69
N LEU A 71 -2.77 4.20 5.85
CA LEU A 71 -3.44 3.67 7.05
C LEU A 71 -2.50 3.41 8.22
N SER A 72 -1.32 2.88 7.93
CA SER A 72 -0.35 2.48 8.97
C SER A 72 0.80 3.46 9.14
N ALA A 73 0.92 4.46 8.25
CA ALA A 73 2.04 5.40 8.21
C ALA A 73 3.40 4.68 8.25
N ARG A 74 3.48 3.54 7.53
CA ARG A 74 4.65 2.67 7.48
C ARG A 74 5.23 2.69 6.08
N GLU A 75 6.56 2.61 6.01
CA GLU A 75 7.27 2.42 4.74
C GLU A 75 7.20 0.96 4.29
N ILE A 76 6.79 0.76 3.04
CA ILE A 76 6.81 -0.52 2.34
C ILE A 76 7.63 -0.39 1.07
N THR A 77 8.28 -1.49 0.68
CA THR A 77 9.02 -1.57 -0.59
C THR A 77 8.24 -2.43 -1.56
N CYS A 78 7.95 -1.90 -2.75
CA CYS A 78 7.24 -2.60 -3.82
C CYS A 78 8.04 -2.51 -5.12
N ARG A 79 7.77 -3.41 -6.08
CA ARG A 79 8.32 -3.28 -7.43
C ARG A 79 7.56 -2.22 -8.20
N LEU A 80 8.26 -1.51 -9.07
CA LEU A 80 7.65 -0.52 -9.97
C LEU A 80 6.56 -1.14 -10.86
N ALA A 81 6.74 -2.39 -11.31
CA ALA A 81 5.73 -3.14 -12.06
C ALA A 81 4.40 -3.31 -11.30
N ASP A 82 4.46 -3.48 -9.97
CA ASP A 82 3.32 -3.85 -9.13
C ASP A 82 2.44 -2.66 -8.72
N ILE A 83 2.88 -1.42 -8.98
CA ILE A 83 2.19 -0.20 -8.55
C ILE A 83 1.50 0.54 -9.70
N GLN A 84 0.47 1.31 -9.37
CA GLN A 84 -0.24 2.15 -10.32
C GLN A 84 -0.58 3.50 -9.69
N GLU A 85 -0.43 4.59 -10.44
CA GLU A 85 -0.90 5.91 -10.00
C GLU A 85 -2.40 5.87 -9.70
N SER A 86 -2.77 6.42 -8.55
CA SER A 86 -4.16 6.41 -8.11
C SER A 86 -4.44 7.61 -7.23
N SER A 87 -5.61 8.21 -7.40
CA SER A 87 -6.14 9.20 -6.45
C SER A 87 -6.95 8.57 -5.31
N ALA A 88 -7.05 7.24 -5.27
CA ALA A 88 -7.84 6.52 -4.27
C ALA A 88 -7.04 6.38 -2.97
N VAL A 89 -7.47 7.05 -1.91
CA VAL A 89 -6.94 6.86 -0.56
C VAL A 89 -7.58 5.61 0.04
N SER A 90 -6.80 4.70 0.62
CA SER A 90 -7.36 3.51 1.25
C SER A 90 -8.25 3.92 2.41
N GLN A 91 -9.53 3.64 2.25
CA GLN A 91 -10.48 3.63 3.35
C GLN A 91 -10.34 2.24 3.96
N GLY A 92 -10.18 2.15 5.29
CA GLY A 92 -10.13 0.85 5.98
C GLY A 92 -11.28 -0.04 5.53
N LEU A 93 -11.10 -1.37 5.54
CA LEU A 93 -12.16 -2.28 5.14
C LEU A 93 -13.40 -2.04 6.02
N ASN A 94 -14.59 -2.06 5.43
CA ASN A 94 -15.82 -1.84 6.19
C ASN A 94 -16.00 -2.89 7.30
N SER A 95 -15.51 -4.11 7.07
CA SER A 95 -15.51 -5.18 8.06
C SER A 95 -14.40 -6.20 7.81
N LEU A 96 -13.95 -6.87 8.88
CA LEU A 96 -13.05 -8.01 8.84
C LEU A 96 -13.64 -9.16 9.66
N MET A 97 -14.01 -10.26 8.99
CA MET A 97 -14.64 -11.44 9.62
C MET A 97 -15.86 -11.10 10.48
N GLY A 98 -16.65 -10.10 10.07
CA GLY A 98 -17.86 -9.66 10.79
C GLY A 98 -17.61 -8.65 11.91
N TYR A 99 -16.36 -8.23 12.16
CA TYR A 99 -16.05 -7.09 13.02
C TYR A 99 -15.99 -5.81 12.20
N GLU A 100 -16.69 -4.79 12.67
CA GLU A 100 -16.77 -3.47 12.05
C GLU A 100 -16.05 -2.41 12.88
N LEU A 101 -15.83 -1.25 12.27
CA LEU A 101 -15.33 -0.09 12.98
C LEU A 101 -16.29 0.28 14.13
N TYR A 102 -15.73 0.59 15.30
CA TYR A 102 -16.45 0.93 16.53
C TYR A 102 -17.19 -0.21 17.23
N ASP A 103 -16.99 -1.46 16.78
CA ASP A 103 -17.49 -2.61 17.54
C ASP A 103 -16.78 -2.72 18.90
N LEU A 104 -17.57 -3.05 19.91
CA LEU A 104 -17.07 -3.38 21.24
C LEU A 104 -16.74 -4.87 21.27
N VAL A 105 -15.49 -5.21 21.54
CA VAL A 105 -14.99 -6.60 21.48
C VAL A 105 -14.37 -7.03 22.80
N ALA A 106 -14.58 -8.29 23.14
CA ALA A 106 -13.92 -8.95 24.27
C ALA A 106 -12.59 -9.53 23.80
N VAL A 107 -11.48 -8.94 24.26
CA VAL A 107 -10.12 -9.39 23.90
C VAL A 107 -9.70 -10.55 24.78
N GLU A 108 -9.79 -10.39 26.11
CA GLU A 108 -9.41 -11.39 27.10
C GLU A 108 -10.48 -11.46 28.21
N GLN A 109 -10.31 -12.32 29.22
CA GLN A 109 -11.30 -12.52 30.30
C GLN A 109 -11.68 -11.25 31.07
N ASN A 110 -10.84 -10.22 31.05
CA ASN A 110 -11.10 -8.96 31.76
C ASN A 110 -10.68 -7.71 30.97
N VAL A 111 -10.51 -7.85 29.66
CA VAL A 111 -10.08 -6.76 28.77
C VAL A 111 -11.12 -6.64 27.66
N ALA A 112 -11.77 -5.49 27.63
CA ALA A 112 -12.68 -5.08 26.56
C ALA A 112 -12.05 -3.91 25.80
N GLY A 113 -12.33 -3.81 24.52
CA GLY A 113 -11.84 -2.71 23.71
C GLY A 113 -12.76 -2.39 22.54
N VAL A 114 -12.52 -1.24 21.93
CA VAL A 114 -13.27 -0.77 20.76
C VAL A 114 -12.38 -0.89 19.53
N VAL A 115 -12.92 -1.42 18.43
CA VAL A 115 -12.22 -1.45 17.14
C VAL A 115 -12.09 -0.02 16.63
N VAL A 116 -10.86 0.48 16.52
CA VAL A 116 -10.56 1.84 16.04
C VAL A 116 -10.04 1.85 14.60
N HIS A 117 -9.64 0.69 14.09
CA HIS A 117 -9.25 0.53 12.69
C HIS A 117 -9.38 -0.94 12.25
N VAL A 118 -9.91 -1.15 11.04
CA VAL A 118 -10.10 -2.45 10.42
C VAL A 118 -9.09 -2.59 9.27
N GLY A 119 -8.05 -3.39 9.50
CA GLY A 119 -7.05 -3.72 8.49
C GLY A 119 -7.47 -4.93 7.65
N ARG A 120 -6.58 -5.38 6.75
CA ARG A 120 -6.86 -6.53 5.88
C ARG A 120 -6.81 -7.88 6.59
N THR A 121 -5.94 -8.01 7.58
CA THR A 121 -5.68 -9.28 8.29
C THR A 121 -5.80 -9.15 9.81
N GLU A 122 -5.81 -7.91 10.31
CA GLU A 122 -5.76 -7.58 11.72
C GLU A 122 -6.62 -6.36 12.04
N LEU A 123 -7.07 -6.31 13.29
CA LEU A 123 -7.84 -5.22 13.87
C LEU A 123 -6.96 -4.43 14.81
N ARG A 124 -7.11 -3.11 14.80
CA ARG A 124 -6.53 -2.23 15.81
C ARG A 124 -7.62 -1.88 16.82
N ILE A 125 -7.36 -2.23 18.07
CA ILE A 125 -8.30 -2.14 19.18
C ILE A 125 -7.73 -1.20 20.24
N LEU A 126 -8.55 -0.27 20.71
CA LEU A 126 -8.26 0.53 21.90
C LEU A 126 -8.89 -0.16 23.11
N ASP A 127 -8.07 -0.64 24.04
CA ASP A 127 -8.55 -1.33 25.23
C ASP A 127 -8.95 -0.38 26.37
N ASN A 128 -9.57 -0.93 27.41
CA ASN A 128 -9.98 -0.22 28.62
C ASN A 128 -8.81 0.29 29.49
N HIS A 129 -7.56 -0.06 29.14
CA HIS A 129 -6.35 0.46 29.76
C HIS A 129 -5.72 1.58 28.92
N ALA A 130 -6.43 2.07 27.90
CA ALA A 130 -5.97 3.08 26.94
C ALA A 130 -4.74 2.64 26.14
N ALA A 131 -4.52 1.33 25.98
CA ALA A 131 -3.49 0.78 25.11
C ALA A 131 -4.07 0.40 23.75
N LEU A 132 -3.30 0.69 22.70
CA LEU A 132 -3.65 0.36 21.33
C LEU A 132 -2.98 -0.97 20.96
N ARG A 133 -3.79 -1.99 20.68
CA ARG A 133 -3.32 -3.35 20.36
C ARG A 133 -3.72 -3.73 18.94
N THR A 134 -2.80 -4.37 18.23
CA THR A 134 -3.05 -4.99 16.94
C THR A 134 -3.30 -6.49 17.14
N ILE A 135 -4.50 -6.96 16.79
CA ILE A 135 -5.00 -8.29 17.16
C ILE A 135 -5.67 -8.94 15.95
N LYS A 136 -5.43 -10.25 15.75
CA LYS A 136 -6.14 -11.01 14.71
C LYS A 136 -7.57 -11.32 15.16
N PRO A 137 -8.57 -11.29 14.25
CA PRO A 137 -9.96 -11.59 14.60
C PRO A 137 -10.15 -12.92 15.35
N GLU A 138 -9.34 -13.93 15.04
CA GLU A 138 -9.35 -15.26 15.67
C GLU A 138 -8.99 -15.25 17.16
N GLN A 139 -8.29 -14.21 17.63
CA GLN A 139 -7.90 -14.06 19.03
C GLN A 139 -8.99 -13.38 19.87
N LEU A 140 -10.02 -12.81 19.23
CA LEU A 140 -11.14 -12.18 19.93
C LEU A 140 -12.13 -13.24 20.42
N ARG A 141 -12.64 -13.06 21.63
CA ARG A 141 -13.65 -13.97 22.21
C ARG A 141 -15.05 -13.73 21.67
N GLY A 142 -15.30 -12.55 21.12
CA GLY A 142 -16.56 -12.17 20.51
C GLY A 142 -16.86 -10.69 20.59
N LYS A 143 -17.96 -10.31 19.93
CA LYS A 143 -18.57 -8.99 19.94
C LYS A 143 -19.48 -8.83 21.17
N LEU A 144 -19.50 -7.63 21.75
CA LEU A 144 -20.26 -7.30 22.97
C LEU A 144 -21.46 -6.37 22.71
N ASN A 145 -21.63 -5.89 21.48
CA ASN A 145 -22.76 -5.08 21.01
C ASN A 145 -23.70 -5.84 20.08
#